data_AF-A0A967D4I5-F1
#
_entry.id   AF-A0A967D4I5-F1
#
_cell.length_a   1.000
_cell.length_b   1.000
_cell.length_c   1.000
_cell.angle_alpha   90.00
_cell.angle_beta   90.00
_cell.angle_gamma   90.00
#
_symmetry.space_group_name_H-M   'P 1'
#
loop_
_entity.id
_entity.type
_entity.pdbx_description
1 polymer ?
#
loop_
_entity_poly.entity_id
_entity_poly.type
_entity_poly.pdbx_seq_one_letter_code
_entity_poly.pdbx_strand_id
1 'polypeptide(L)'
;DDLLAEPAGAGTTSGDHDEGRDWSLLLRLVSAIGGIAVIVGAVPLARIVSRRRRGMRVADDPIGRSELAWDDATAALRLIGIVPSPAETPMEFASRALQHHRAVGPVEELAAAVTTLRYAKLSNPTSVSHEAERAATAVAERCRAQVSGSKRWSDAIDPRTISVN
;
A
#
# COMPACT_ATOMS: atom_id res chain seq x y z
N ASP A 1 40.36 -54.97 50.52
CA ASP A 1 39.58 -55.74 49.53
C ASP A 1 38.19 -55.95 50.10
N ASP A 2 37.25 -55.09 49.71
CA ASP A 2 36.22 -55.37 48.67
C ASP A 2 35.04 -56.15 49.31
N LEU A 3 33.76 -55.76 49.27
CA LEU A 3 33.01 -54.94 48.33
C LEU A 3 31.78 -54.32 49.01
N LEU A 4 31.76 -52.99 48.91
CA LEU A 4 30.68 -52.00 48.78
C LEU A 4 29.21 -52.38 49.01
N ALA A 5 28.59 -51.49 49.79
CA ALA A 5 27.18 -51.29 50.01
C ALA A 5 26.40 -50.90 48.74
N GLU A 6 25.19 -51.42 48.64
CA GLU A 6 24.03 -50.74 48.05
C GLU A 6 23.11 -50.41 49.24
N PRO A 7 22.52 -49.20 49.33
CA PRO A 7 21.38 -48.95 48.45
C PRO A 7 21.12 -47.49 48.03
N ALA A 8 20.38 -47.40 46.93
CA ALA A 8 19.34 -46.41 46.63
C ALA A 8 19.78 -44.97 46.28
N GLY A 9 19.39 -44.57 45.06
CA GLY A 9 19.41 -43.17 44.64
C GLY A 9 18.79 -43.01 43.26
N ALA A 10 17.46 -43.12 43.19
CA ALA A 10 16.69 -42.81 42.01
C ALA A 10 16.88 -41.33 41.61
N GLY A 11 17.01 -41.12 40.30
CA GLY A 11 16.47 -39.95 39.61
C GLY A 11 17.39 -38.76 39.46
N THR A 12 17.91 -38.57 38.24
CA THR A 12 17.80 -37.28 37.54
C THR A 12 17.67 -37.53 36.04
N THR A 13 16.45 -37.81 35.58
CA THR A 13 16.06 -37.49 34.19
C THR A 13 15.93 -35.98 34.08
N SER A 14 17.06 -35.28 34.01
CA SER A 14 17.12 -33.83 33.78
C SER A 14 17.81 -33.59 32.45
N GLY A 15 17.02 -33.60 31.38
CA GLY A 15 17.49 -33.26 30.03
C GLY A 15 16.33 -33.02 29.07
N ASP A 16 15.18 -33.65 29.30
CA ASP A 16 14.09 -33.70 28.32
C ASP A 16 13.07 -32.54 28.44
N HIS A 17 13.28 -31.58 29.35
CA HIS A 17 12.32 -30.51 29.65
C HIS A 17 12.70 -29.11 29.13
N ASP A 18 13.94 -28.90 28.69
CA ASP A 18 14.38 -27.61 28.14
C ASP A 18 14.18 -27.53 26.61
N GLU A 19 14.53 -28.58 25.86
CA GLU A 19 14.39 -28.59 24.39
C GLU A 19 12.93 -28.42 23.91
N GLY A 20 11.98 -29.05 24.61
CA GLY A 20 10.55 -28.91 24.28
C GLY A 20 10.01 -27.50 24.53
N ARG A 21 10.54 -26.80 25.53
CA ARG A 21 10.17 -25.42 25.85
C ARG A 21 10.76 -24.46 24.82
N ASP A 22 12.02 -24.64 24.44
CA ASP A 22 12.69 -23.83 23.43
C ASP A 22 12.06 -23.99 22.04
N TRP A 23 11.72 -25.23 21.66
CA TRP A 23 11.02 -25.48 20.41
C TRP A 23 9.61 -24.86 20.37
N SER A 24 8.89 -24.91 21.50
CA SER A 24 7.57 -24.26 21.62
C SER A 24 7.65 -22.73 21.54
N LEU A 25 8.73 -22.13 22.08
CA LEU A 25 8.99 -20.69 21.99
C LEU A 25 9.37 -20.27 20.57
N LEU A 26 10.22 -21.06 19.89
CA LEU A 26 10.57 -20.84 18.48
C LEU A 26 9.33 -20.94 17.58
N LEU A 27 8.48 -21.95 17.75
CA LEU A 27 7.23 -22.08 16.99
C LEU A 27 6.27 -20.91 17.24
N ARG A 28 6.15 -20.43 18.49
CA ARG A 28 5.37 -19.24 18.82
C ARG A 28 5.94 -17.98 18.18
N LEU A 29 7.26 -17.82 18.18
CA LEU A 29 7.93 -16.69 17.56
C LEU A 29 7.73 -16.70 16.04
N VAL A 30 7.91 -17.86 15.39
CA VAL A 30 7.68 -18.05 13.95
C VAL A 30 6.21 -17.84 13.60
N SER A 31 5.27 -18.31 14.42
CA SER A 31 3.84 -18.07 14.25
C SER A 31 3.49 -16.58 14.40
N ALA A 32 4.06 -15.89 15.38
CA ALA A 32 3.84 -14.46 15.59
C ALA A 32 4.41 -13.62 14.43
N ILE A 33 5.65 -13.92 14.02
CA ILE A 33 6.31 -13.27 12.87
C ILE A 33 5.54 -13.59 11.58
N GLY A 34 5.13 -14.85 11.39
CA GLY A 34 4.34 -15.29 10.24
C GLY A 34 2.96 -14.62 10.20
N GLY A 35 2.29 -14.49 11.33
CA GLY A 35 1.01 -13.77 11.45
C GLY A 35 1.16 -12.29 11.08
N ILE A 36 2.21 -11.63 11.57
CA ILE A 36 2.53 -10.23 11.23
C ILE A 36 2.86 -10.10 9.74
N ALA A 37 3.67 -11.02 9.19
CA ALA A 37 4.02 -11.03 7.76
C ALA A 37 2.81 -11.24 6.85
N VAL A 38 1.86 -12.09 7.26
CA VAL A 38 0.59 -12.28 6.53
C VAL A 38 -0.23 -11.00 6.54
N ILE A 39 -0.36 -10.29 7.66
CA ILE A 39 -1.11 -9.03 7.73
C ILE A 39 -0.43 -7.94 6.88
N VAL A 40 0.89 -7.80 7.02
CA VAL A 40 1.72 -6.83 6.27
C VAL A 40 1.71 -7.12 4.76
N GLY A 41 1.65 -8.39 4.35
CA GLY A 41 1.56 -8.79 2.94
C GLY A 41 0.13 -8.75 2.37
N ALA A 42 -0.89 -9.07 3.18
CA ALA A 42 -2.27 -9.20 2.72
C ALA A 42 -2.92 -7.85 2.40
N VAL A 43 -2.61 -6.79 3.16
CA VAL A 43 -3.18 -5.45 2.95
C VAL A 43 -2.83 -4.84 1.57
N PRO A 44 -1.54 -4.73 1.17
CA PRO A 44 -1.19 -4.19 -0.14
C PRO A 44 -1.71 -5.07 -1.28
N LEU A 45 -1.71 -6.40 -1.09
CA LEU A 45 -2.26 -7.35 -2.07
C LEU A 45 -3.78 -7.20 -2.21
N ALA A 46 -4.51 -7.05 -1.11
CA ALA A 46 -5.96 -6.82 -1.12
C ALA A 46 -6.32 -5.50 -1.80
N ARG A 47 -5.52 -4.43 -1.64
CA ARG A 47 -5.68 -3.16 -2.36
C ARG A 47 -5.49 -3.32 -3.86
N ILE A 48 -4.46 -4.05 -4.28
CA ILE A 48 -4.20 -4.33 -5.70
C ILE A 48 -5.36 -5.15 -6.29
N VAL A 49 -5.85 -6.16 -5.57
CA VAL A 49 -6.95 -7.02 -6.02
C VAL A 49 -8.29 -6.28 -6.04
N SER A 50 -8.61 -5.47 -5.03
CA SER A 50 -9.83 -4.67 -5.00
C SER A 50 -9.84 -3.61 -6.09
N ARG A 51 -8.68 -2.99 -6.37
CA ARG A 51 -8.49 -2.08 -7.50
C ARG A 51 -8.62 -2.77 -8.85
N ARG A 52 -8.02 -3.95 -9.04
CA ARG A 52 -8.22 -4.74 -10.26
C ARG A 52 -9.69 -5.11 -10.46
N ARG A 53 -10.40 -5.50 -9.40
CA ARG A 53 -11.83 -5.83 -9.46
C ARG A 53 -12.71 -4.60 -9.73
N ARG A 54 -12.37 -3.43 -9.18
CA ARG A 54 -13.05 -2.17 -9.51
C ARG A 54 -12.76 -1.77 -10.96
N GLY A 55 -11.51 -1.84 -11.40
CA GLY A 55 -11.11 -1.58 -12.78
C GLY A 55 -11.82 -2.48 -13.79
N MET A 56 -12.09 -3.74 -13.46
CA MET A 56 -12.90 -4.64 -14.32
C MET A 56 -14.38 -4.26 -14.38
N ARG A 57 -14.95 -3.68 -13.32
CA ARG A 57 -16.37 -3.23 -13.29
C ARG A 57 -16.57 -1.86 -13.95
N VAL A 58 -15.49 -1.09 -14.02
CA VAL A 58 -15.45 0.30 -14.48
C VAL A 58 -14.73 0.40 -15.84
N ALA A 59 -14.26 -0.71 -16.40
CA ALA A 59 -13.54 -0.74 -17.68
C ALA A 59 -14.33 -0.04 -18.79
N ASP A 60 -15.66 -0.18 -18.75
CA ASP A 60 -16.58 0.39 -19.73
C ASP A 60 -17.08 1.80 -19.35
N ASP A 61 -16.72 2.32 -18.17
CA ASP A 61 -17.10 3.66 -17.69
C ASP A 61 -15.88 4.63 -17.70
N PRO A 62 -15.82 5.57 -18.65
CA PRO A 62 -14.75 6.57 -18.74
C PRO A 62 -14.61 7.43 -17.48
N ILE A 63 -15.71 7.71 -16.77
CA ILE A 63 -15.69 8.55 -15.56
C ILE A 63 -14.97 7.80 -14.46
N GLY A 64 -15.41 6.60 -14.11
CA GLY A 64 -14.77 5.84 -13.05
C GLY A 64 -13.31 5.45 -13.37
N ARG A 65 -12.92 5.29 -14.65
CA ARG A 65 -11.50 5.12 -15.03
C ARG A 65 -10.67 6.35 -14.68
N SER A 66 -11.19 7.54 -14.93
CA SER A 66 -10.52 8.79 -14.60
C SER A 66 -10.42 9.05 -13.09
N GLU A 67 -11.44 8.64 -12.32
CA GLU A 67 -11.39 8.71 -10.86
C GLU A 67 -10.33 7.76 -10.28
N LEU A 68 -10.23 6.54 -10.83
CA LEU A 68 -9.17 5.61 -10.45
C LEU A 68 -7.78 6.17 -10.80
N ALA A 69 -7.64 6.82 -11.96
CA ALA A 69 -6.41 7.49 -12.37
C ALA A 69 -6.04 8.65 -11.42
N TRP A 70 -7.03 9.44 -11.00
CA TRP A 70 -6.85 10.51 -10.00
C TRP A 70 -6.38 9.98 -8.65
N ASP A 71 -7.01 8.90 -8.16
CA ASP A 71 -6.62 8.26 -6.90
C ASP A 71 -5.19 7.72 -6.94
N ASP A 72 -4.74 7.23 -8.09
CA ASP A 72 -3.38 6.72 -8.27
C ASP A 72 -2.34 7.85 -8.31
N ALA A 73 -2.65 8.94 -8.98
CA ALA A 73 -1.80 10.13 -9.00
C ALA A 73 -1.68 10.77 -7.61
N THR A 74 -2.81 10.93 -6.91
CA THR A 74 -2.81 11.50 -5.55
C THR A 74 -2.11 10.60 -4.55
N ALA A 75 -2.24 9.26 -4.65
CA ALA A 75 -1.46 8.33 -3.85
C ALA A 75 0.05 8.49 -4.10
N ALA A 76 0.47 8.68 -5.35
CA ALA A 76 1.88 8.91 -5.66
C ALA A 76 2.39 10.27 -5.16
N LEU A 77 1.57 11.33 -5.23
CA LEU A 77 1.89 12.64 -4.68
C LEU A 77 2.05 12.61 -3.15
N ARG A 78 1.28 11.77 -2.45
CA ARG A 78 1.45 11.55 -1.01
C ARG A 78 2.84 11.01 -0.66
N LEU A 79 3.45 10.19 -1.52
CA LEU A 79 4.82 9.68 -1.31
C LEU A 79 5.85 10.81 -1.17
N ILE A 80 5.63 11.93 -1.86
CA ILE A 80 6.52 13.09 -1.80
C ILE A 80 6.04 14.17 -0.81
N GLY A 81 5.00 13.87 -0.02
CA GLY A 81 4.47 14.73 1.03
C GLY A 81 3.32 15.66 0.60
N ILE A 82 2.81 15.51 -0.63
CA ILE A 82 1.73 16.35 -1.15
C ILE A 82 0.42 15.60 -1.01
N VAL A 83 -0.41 16.01 -0.04
CA VAL A 83 -1.67 15.35 0.29
C VAL A 83 -2.86 16.26 -0.10
N PRO A 84 -3.89 15.74 -0.78
CA PRO A 84 -5.12 16.50 -1.05
C PRO A 84 -5.96 16.66 0.22
N SER A 85 -6.61 17.82 0.37
CA SER A 85 -7.60 18.06 1.42
C SER A 85 -8.99 17.56 0.98
N PRO A 86 -9.85 17.03 1.88
CA PRO A 86 -11.19 16.54 1.50
C PRO A 86 -12.11 17.59 0.89
N ALA A 87 -11.91 18.87 1.24
CA ALA A 87 -12.73 19.98 0.74
C ALA A 87 -12.16 20.61 -0.55
N GLU A 88 -11.00 20.15 -1.00
CA GLU A 88 -10.26 20.76 -2.11
C GLU A 88 -10.67 20.12 -3.43
N THR A 89 -10.93 20.95 -4.43
CA THR A 89 -11.23 20.47 -5.78
C THR A 89 -9.96 19.96 -6.47
N PRO A 90 -10.08 19.10 -7.51
CA PRO A 90 -8.93 18.64 -8.28
C PRO A 90 -8.07 19.79 -8.83
N MET A 91 -8.69 20.89 -9.26
CA MET A 91 -7.99 22.07 -9.80
C MET A 91 -7.22 22.84 -8.75
N GLU A 92 -7.83 23.07 -7.59
CA GLU A 92 -7.16 23.71 -6.46
C GLU A 92 -5.97 22.87 -6.00
N PHE A 93 -6.17 21.55 -5.89
CA PHE A 93 -5.10 20.62 -5.53
C PHE A 93 -3.95 20.64 -6.53
N ALA A 94 -4.25 20.60 -7.82
CA ALA A 94 -3.23 20.65 -8.87
C ALA A 94 -2.45 21.96 -8.84
N SER A 95 -3.14 23.09 -8.72
CA SER A 95 -2.51 24.41 -8.59
C SER A 95 -1.56 24.47 -7.39
N ARG A 96 -1.99 23.95 -6.24
CA ARG A 96 -1.14 23.87 -5.04
C ARG A 96 0.03 22.90 -5.19
N ALA A 97 -0.18 21.75 -5.85
CA ALA A 97 0.87 20.78 -6.10
C ALA A 97 1.98 21.34 -7.01
N LEU A 98 1.63 22.17 -8.00
CA LEU A 98 2.58 22.85 -8.88
C LEU A 98 3.42 23.92 -8.16
N GLN A 99 2.91 24.51 -7.09
CA GLN A 99 3.66 25.46 -6.26
C GLN A 99 4.73 24.77 -5.39
N HIS A 100 4.72 23.45 -5.34
CA HIS A 100 5.71 22.69 -4.60
C HIS A 100 7.06 22.65 -5.33
N HIS A 101 8.17 22.73 -4.59
CA HIS A 101 9.54 22.74 -5.16
C HIS A 101 9.94 21.47 -5.93
N ARG A 102 9.10 20.41 -5.90
CA ARG A 102 9.39 19.11 -6.51
C ARG A 102 8.63 19.01 -7.82
N ALA A 103 9.27 18.42 -8.84
CA ALA A 103 8.59 18.16 -10.10
C ALA A 103 7.50 17.10 -9.90
N VAL A 104 6.24 17.49 -10.04
CA VAL A 104 5.06 16.61 -9.82
C VAL A 104 4.52 15.97 -11.10
N GLY A 105 4.99 16.40 -12.28
CA GLY A 105 4.46 15.96 -13.56
C GLY A 105 3.17 16.72 -13.96
N PRO A 106 2.42 16.21 -14.96
CA PRO A 106 1.28 16.89 -15.55
C PRO A 106 0.01 16.78 -14.67
N VAL A 107 0.06 17.33 -13.46
CA VAL A 107 -1.03 17.25 -12.48
C VAL A 107 -2.21 18.14 -12.85
N GLU A 108 -1.96 19.26 -13.53
CA GLU A 108 -3.00 20.19 -13.99
C GLU A 108 -3.79 19.60 -15.15
N GLU A 109 -3.11 18.99 -16.13
CA GLU A 109 -3.75 18.30 -17.25
C GLU A 109 -4.61 17.13 -16.77
N LEU A 110 -4.11 16.37 -15.79
CA LEU A 110 -4.89 15.32 -15.14
C LEU A 110 -6.14 15.89 -14.48
N ALA A 111 -5.99 16.94 -13.69
CA ALA A 111 -7.08 17.53 -12.95
C ALA A 111 -8.16 18.08 -13.90
N ALA A 112 -7.73 18.76 -14.97
CA ALA A 112 -8.59 19.27 -16.02
C ALA A 112 -9.36 18.15 -16.73
N ALA A 113 -8.71 17.05 -17.08
CA ALA A 113 -9.35 15.90 -17.72
C ALA A 113 -10.42 15.25 -16.83
N VAL A 114 -10.12 15.04 -15.54
CA VAL A 114 -11.08 14.50 -14.55
C VAL A 114 -12.27 15.42 -14.36
N THR A 115 -12.03 16.73 -14.26
CA THR A 115 -13.09 17.73 -14.10
C THR A 115 -13.97 17.81 -15.34
N THR A 116 -13.35 17.73 -16.52
CA THR A 116 -14.06 17.71 -17.80
C THR A 116 -14.94 16.47 -17.92
N LEU A 117 -14.44 15.29 -17.55
CA LEU A 117 -15.23 14.05 -17.56
C LEU A 117 -16.41 14.09 -16.59
N ARG A 118 -16.24 14.75 -15.43
CA ARG A 118 -17.26 14.82 -14.40
C ARG A 118 -18.39 15.80 -14.75
N TYR A 119 -18.08 16.92 -15.38
CA TYR A 119 -19.04 18.02 -15.54
C TYR A 119 -19.39 18.38 -16.99
N ALA A 120 -18.54 18.05 -17.96
CA ALA A 120 -18.81 18.36 -19.36
C ALA A 120 -19.62 17.24 -20.04
N LYS A 121 -20.58 17.64 -20.88
CA LYS A 121 -21.26 16.70 -21.76
C LYS A 121 -20.38 16.45 -22.99
N LEU A 122 -19.56 15.40 -22.91
CA LEU A 122 -18.57 15.08 -23.93
C LEU A 122 -19.15 14.23 -25.07
N SER A 123 -18.79 14.59 -26.29
CA SER A 123 -19.05 13.75 -27.47
C SER A 123 -18.12 12.53 -27.52
N ASN A 124 -16.94 12.60 -26.90
CA ASN A 124 -15.98 11.50 -26.81
C ASN A 124 -15.34 11.43 -25.42
N PRO A 125 -16.03 10.84 -24.42
CA PRO A 125 -15.50 10.71 -23.06
C PRO A 125 -14.31 9.74 -22.97
N THR A 126 -14.23 8.74 -23.86
CA THR A 126 -13.16 7.73 -23.85
C THR A 126 -11.78 8.35 -24.13
N SER A 127 -11.69 9.29 -25.08
CA SER A 127 -10.41 9.96 -25.39
C SER A 127 -9.89 10.78 -24.21
N VAL A 128 -10.78 11.51 -23.51
CA VAL A 128 -10.42 12.31 -22.33
C VAL A 128 -10.03 11.40 -21.16
N SER A 129 -10.68 10.25 -21.01
CA SER A 129 -10.29 9.24 -20.00
C SER A 129 -8.88 8.69 -20.25
N HIS A 130 -8.50 8.39 -21.50
CA HIS A 130 -7.14 7.98 -21.81
C HIS A 130 -6.09 9.07 -21.61
N GLU A 131 -6.46 10.34 -21.78
CA GLU A 131 -5.60 11.46 -21.44
C GLU A 131 -5.38 11.56 -19.92
N ALA A 132 -6.45 11.43 -19.13
CA ALA A 132 -6.35 11.35 -17.67
C ALA A 132 -5.45 10.18 -17.22
N GLU A 133 -5.62 8.99 -17.80
CA GLU A 133 -4.78 7.83 -17.48
C GLU A 133 -3.30 8.05 -17.79
N ARG A 134 -2.99 8.65 -18.95
CA ARG A 134 -1.61 8.99 -19.33
C ARG A 134 -1.00 10.02 -18.39
N ALA A 135 -1.73 11.08 -18.08
CA ALA A 135 -1.28 12.12 -17.16
C ALA A 135 -1.04 11.57 -15.75
N ALA A 136 -1.96 10.75 -15.24
CA ALA A 136 -1.82 10.08 -13.95
C ALA A 136 -0.59 9.17 -13.89
N THR A 137 -0.35 8.40 -14.96
CA THR A 137 0.83 7.53 -15.06
C THR A 137 2.12 8.35 -14.99
N ALA A 138 2.19 9.46 -15.74
CA ALA A 138 3.34 10.35 -15.74
C ALA A 138 3.60 10.99 -14.36
N VAL A 139 2.55 11.49 -13.69
CA VAL A 139 2.62 12.00 -12.31
C VAL A 139 3.15 10.93 -11.36
N ALA A 140 2.60 9.71 -11.46
CA ALA A 140 2.94 8.63 -10.56
C ALA A 140 4.39 8.14 -10.73
N GLU A 141 4.86 8.00 -11.96
CA GLU A 141 6.25 7.67 -12.28
C GLU A 141 7.20 8.75 -11.77
N ARG A 142 6.89 10.02 -12.00
CA ARG A 142 7.70 11.16 -11.55
C ARG A 142 7.85 11.20 -10.02
N CYS A 143 6.76 10.99 -9.30
CA CYS A 143 6.77 10.98 -7.84
C CYS A 143 7.52 9.76 -7.28
N ARG A 144 7.30 8.57 -7.86
CA ARG A 144 7.97 7.33 -7.44
C ARG A 144 9.47 7.35 -7.72
N ALA A 145 9.92 8.02 -8.77
CA ALA A 145 11.35 8.19 -9.07
C ALA A 145 12.08 9.06 -8.02
N GLN A 146 11.36 9.86 -7.24
CA GLN A 146 11.94 10.76 -6.23
C GLN A 146 12.04 10.13 -4.83
N VAL A 147 11.56 8.91 -4.64
CA VAL A 147 11.51 8.24 -3.33
C VAL A 147 12.20 6.88 -3.37
N SER A 148 12.85 6.52 -2.26
CA SER A 148 13.49 5.20 -2.13
C SER A 148 12.45 4.06 -2.10
N GLY A 149 12.88 2.85 -2.46
CA GLY A 149 12.04 1.66 -2.37
C GLY A 149 11.50 1.40 -0.96
N SER A 150 12.30 1.70 0.08
CA SER A 150 11.88 1.59 1.48
C SER A 150 10.71 2.50 1.83
N LYS A 151 10.71 3.74 1.33
CA LYS A 151 9.62 4.71 1.55
C LYS A 151 8.34 4.30 0.82
N ARG A 152 8.47 3.72 -0.37
CA ARG A 152 7.34 3.16 -1.13
C ARG A 152 6.69 1.99 -0.39
N TRP A 153 7.53 1.17 0.25
CA TRP A 153 7.05 0.03 1.03
C TRP A 153 6.38 0.48 2.34
N SER A 154 6.95 1.45 3.06
CA SER A 154 6.33 1.98 4.28
C SER A 154 4.96 2.62 4.04
N ASP A 155 4.80 3.37 2.94
CA ASP A 155 3.51 3.98 2.57
C ASP A 155 2.44 2.93 2.25
N ALA A 156 2.83 1.81 1.63
CA ALA A 156 1.92 0.72 1.32
C ALA A 156 1.38 -0.02 2.57
N ILE A 157 2.04 0.14 3.73
CA ILE A 157 1.71 -0.53 5.00
C ILE A 157 1.16 0.47 6.03
N ASP A 158 1.21 1.78 5.77
CA ASP A 158 0.74 2.80 6.71
C ASP A 158 -0.78 2.63 6.97
N PRO A 159 -1.21 2.33 8.22
CA PRO A 159 -2.61 2.09 8.55
C PRO A 159 -3.51 3.30 8.36
N ARG A 160 -2.97 4.54 8.33
CA ARG A 160 -3.76 5.74 8.00
C ARG A 160 -4.24 5.74 6.55
N THR A 161 -3.62 4.94 5.68
CA THR A 161 -4.09 4.72 4.30
C THR A 161 -5.20 3.66 4.20
N ILE A 162 -5.46 2.92 5.28
CA ILE A 162 -6.45 1.82 5.36
C ILE A 162 -7.82 2.32 5.88
N SER A 163 -7.85 3.42 6.65
CA SER A 163 -9.05 3.89 7.36
C SER A 163 -9.94 4.88 6.60
N VAL A 164 -9.77 5.10 5.30
CA VAL A 164 -10.60 6.08 4.56
C VAL A 164 -11.28 5.40 3.37
N ASN A 165 -12.50 4.92 3.62
CA ASN A 165 -13.56 4.85 2.62
C ASN A 165 -14.91 4.98 3.33
#